data_AF-A0A1V5VC58-F1
#
_entry.id   AF-A0A1V5VC58-F1
#
_cell.length_a   1.000
_cell.length_b   1.000
_cell.length_c   1.000
_cell.angle_alpha   90.00
_cell.angle_beta   90.00
_cell.angle_gamma   90.00
#
_symmetry.space_group_name_H-M   'P 1'
#
loop_
_entity.id
_entity.type
_entity.pdbx_description
1 polymer ?
#
loop_
_entity_poly.entity_id
_entity_poly.type
_entity_poly.pdbx_seq_one_letter_code
_entity_poly.pdbx_strand_id
1 'polypeptide(L)'
;MSEKAYECNSCGYLMFAVPEKTVRDNWCPACRSTMFEADAALPEKLVDYKCEECGAEFKVPAASMPPYKCPKCNFTFPYSMDRHLKHRL
;
A
#
# COMPACT_ATOMS: atom_id res chain seq x y z
N MET A 1 -0.63 17.97 -8.97
CA MET A 1 -1.68 17.18 -8.32
C MET A 1 -1.10 16.69 -7.00
N SER A 2 -1.73 17.02 -5.87
CA SER A 2 -1.16 16.71 -4.56
C SER A 2 -1.39 15.24 -4.21
N GLU A 3 -0.32 14.49 -3.95
CA GLU A 3 -0.39 13.14 -3.41
C GLU A 3 -0.90 13.21 -1.97
N LYS A 4 -2.02 12.53 -1.70
CA LYS A 4 -2.59 12.43 -0.35
C LYS A 4 -1.99 11.24 0.37
N ALA A 5 -1.43 11.45 1.56
CA ALA A 5 -0.94 10.38 2.40
C ALA A 5 -2.04 9.84 3.31
N TYR A 6 -1.95 8.56 3.62
CA TYR A 6 -2.83 7.86 4.54
C TYR A 6 -2.00 7.00 5.48
N GLU A 7 -2.30 7.07 6.76
CA GLU A 7 -1.62 6.30 7.80
C GLU A 7 -2.59 5.31 8.45
N CYS A 8 -2.14 4.08 8.66
CA CYS A 8 -2.89 3.09 9.39
C CYS A 8 -2.82 3.33 10.90
N ASN A 9 -3.97 3.53 11.53
CA ASN A 9 -4.07 3.75 12.98
C ASN A 9 -3.59 2.55 13.83
N SER A 10 -3.57 1.33 13.27
CA SER A 10 -3.18 0.14 14.02
C SER A 10 -1.70 -0.21 13.93
N CYS A 11 -1.03 0.10 12.82
CA CYS A 11 0.34 -0.34 12.56
C CYS A 11 1.27 0.74 12.01
N GLY A 12 0.78 1.98 11.80
CA GLY A 12 1.57 3.09 11.27
C GLY A 12 1.95 2.95 9.79
N TYR A 13 1.37 1.97 9.06
CA TYR A 13 1.65 1.81 7.64
C TYR A 13 1.25 3.06 6.87
N LEU A 14 2.17 3.60 6.07
CA LEU A 14 1.95 4.77 5.22
C LEU A 14 1.72 4.37 3.76
N MET A 15 0.67 4.93 3.17
CA MET A 15 0.40 4.84 1.73
C MET A 15 0.05 6.20 1.16
N PHE A 16 0.28 6.38 -0.13
CA PHE A 16 -0.06 7.59 -0.86
C PHE A 16 -1.06 7.24 -1.95
N ALA A 17 -2.22 7.88 -1.93
CA ALA A 17 -3.28 7.61 -2.91
C ALA A 17 -3.05 8.36 -4.22
N VAL A 18 -3.52 7.74 -5.31
CA VAL A 18 -3.64 8.38 -6.62
C VAL A 18 -5.08 8.92 -6.75
N PRO A 19 -5.25 10.24 -7.01
CA PRO A 19 -6.50 10.96 -6.77
C PRO A 19 -7.72 10.54 -7.60
N GLU A 20 -7.55 9.80 -8.70
CA GLU A 20 -8.66 9.50 -9.63
C GLU A 20 -9.48 8.25 -9.30
N LYS A 21 -9.07 7.42 -8.32
CA LYS A 21 -9.75 6.14 -8.01
C LYS A 21 -9.91 5.86 -6.51
N THR A 22 -9.82 6.89 -5.66
CA THR A 22 -9.76 6.68 -4.22
C THR A 22 -11.09 6.21 -3.65
N VAL A 23 -11.00 5.03 -3.06
CA VAL A 23 -12.06 4.24 -2.46
C VAL A 23 -12.40 4.86 -1.11
N ARG A 24 -13.69 4.88 -0.74
CA ARG A 24 -14.12 5.27 0.61
C ARG A 24 -13.53 4.41 1.73
N ASP A 25 -13.01 3.24 1.39
CA ASP A 25 -12.66 2.18 2.33
C ASP A 25 -11.13 2.01 2.43
N ASN A 26 -10.40 3.06 2.81
CA ASN A 26 -8.94 3.05 2.97
C ASN A 26 -8.47 2.01 4.00
N TRP A 27 -8.40 0.74 3.61
CA TRP A 27 -7.93 -0.35 4.44
C TRP A 27 -6.43 -0.52 4.30
N CYS A 28 -5.78 -0.76 5.43
CA CYS A 28 -4.35 -1.00 5.49
C CYS A 28 -3.97 -2.19 4.61
N PRO A 29 -3.05 -2.03 3.65
CA PRO A 29 -2.62 -3.13 2.80
C PRO A 29 -1.77 -4.17 3.54
N ALA A 30 -1.33 -3.88 4.77
CA ALA A 30 -0.61 -4.82 5.62
C ALA A 30 -1.55 -5.56 6.60
N CYS A 31 -2.34 -4.82 7.39
CA CYS A 31 -3.12 -5.39 8.50
C CYS A 31 -4.65 -5.28 8.34
N ARG A 32 -5.14 -4.69 7.26
CA ARG A 32 -6.58 -4.48 6.99
C ARG A 32 -7.34 -3.64 8.02
N SER A 33 -6.66 -2.90 8.90
CA SER A 33 -7.29 -1.87 9.74
C SER A 33 -7.54 -0.59 8.96
N THR A 34 -8.39 0.30 9.48
CA THR A 34 -8.70 1.59 8.84
C THR A 34 -7.47 2.50 8.78
N MET A 35 -7.34 3.23 7.67
CA MET A 35 -6.35 4.29 7.47
C MET A 35 -7.02 5.66 7.41
N PHE A 36 -6.31 6.67 7.90
CA PHE A 36 -6.77 8.05 7.96
C PHE A 36 -5.86 8.94 7.13
N GLU A 37 -6.39 10.03 6.57
CA GLU A 37 -5.57 11.02 5.88
C GLU A 37 -4.53 11.56 6.86
N ALA A 38 -3.28 11.58 6.43
CA ALA A 38 -2.14 12.00 7.24
C ALA A 38 -1.38 13.11 6.50
N ASP A 39 -0.84 14.05 7.27
CA ASP A 39 0.08 15.06 6.74
C ASP A 39 1.52 14.51 6.82
N ALA A 40 1.81 13.56 5.93
CA ALA A 40 3.12 12.92 5.85
C ALA A 40 3.93 13.52 4.72
N ALA A 41 5.20 13.85 5.01
CA ALA A 41 6.15 14.27 3.99
C ALA A 41 6.30 13.17 2.92
N LEU A 42 6.34 13.57 1.66
CA LEU A 42 6.61 12.66 0.56
C LEU A 42 8.03 12.09 0.72
N PRO A 43 8.18 10.75 0.81
CA PRO A 43 9.50 10.15 0.90
C PRO A 43 10.25 10.32 -0.43
N GLU A 44 11.58 10.34 -0.38
CA GLU A 44 12.44 10.49 -1.56
C GLU A 44 12.18 9.43 -2.65
N LYS A 45 11.71 8.25 -2.23
CA LYS A 45 11.41 7.15 -3.14
C LYS A 45 10.08 6.49 -2.80
N LEU A 46 9.17 6.54 -3.77
CA LEU A 46 7.90 5.84 -3.77
C LEU A 46 7.94 4.67 -4.77
N VAL A 47 7.17 3.64 -4.47
CA VAL A 47 6.95 2.49 -5.36
C VAL A 47 5.47 2.41 -5.66
N ASP A 48 5.13 2.41 -6.95
CA ASP A 48 3.77 2.25 -7.45
C ASP A 48 3.33 0.79 -7.40
N TYR A 49 2.11 0.56 -6.93
CA TYR A 49 1.45 -0.74 -6.93
C TYR A 49 0.10 -0.63 -7.63
N LYS A 50 -0.18 -1.61 -8.49
CA LYS A 50 -1.46 -1.76 -9.18
C LYS A 50 -2.07 -3.10 -8.83
N CYS A 51 -3.33 -3.08 -8.39
CA CYS A 51 -4.11 -4.28 -8.20
C CYS A 51 -4.63 -4.80 -9.54
N GLU A 52 -4.30 -6.05 -9.87
CA GLU A 52 -4.73 -6.70 -11.11
C GLU A 52 -6.22 -7.04 -11.11
N GLU A 53 -6.82 -7.28 -9.94
CA GLU A 53 -8.24 -7.63 -9.82
C GLU A 53 -9.16 -6.42 -10.03
N CYS A 54 -8.89 -5.30 -9.36
CA CYS A 54 -9.78 -4.13 -9.35
C CYS A 54 -9.20 -2.88 -10.03
N GLY A 55 -7.96 -2.94 -10.53
CA GLY A 55 -7.29 -1.82 -11.20
C GLY A 55 -6.96 -0.64 -10.28
N ALA A 56 -6.99 -0.82 -8.96
CA ALA A 56 -6.62 0.21 -7.99
C ALA A 56 -5.11 0.48 -8.01
N GLU A 57 -4.75 1.76 -7.96
CA GLU A 57 -3.36 2.23 -8.04
C GLU A 57 -3.05 3.05 -6.79
N PHE A 58 -1.95 2.72 -6.13
CA PHE A 58 -1.49 3.38 -4.91
C PHE A 58 0.03 3.30 -4.81
N LYS A 59 0.63 4.22 -4.06
CA LYS A 59 2.07 4.26 -3.85
C LYS A 59 2.42 4.01 -2.38
N VAL A 60 3.58 3.43 -2.14
CA VAL A 60 4.10 3.22 -0.78
C VAL A 60 5.58 3.61 -0.74
N PRO A 61 6.11 4.04 0.42
CA PRO A 61 7.54 4.31 0.55
C PRO A 61 8.38 3.08 0.22
N ALA A 62 9.46 3.24 -0.54
CA ALA A 62 10.36 2.13 -0.88
C ALA A 62 11.04 1.50 0.35
N ALA A 63 11.12 2.24 1.45
CA ALA A 63 11.64 1.78 2.74
C ALA A 63 10.58 1.02 3.58
N SER A 64 9.30 1.07 3.19
CA SER A 64 8.22 0.36 3.88
C SER A 64 8.10 -1.09 3.42
N MET A 65 7.45 -1.91 4.24
CA MET A 65 7.13 -3.28 3.84
C MET A 65 6.22 -3.28 2.62
N PRO A 66 6.40 -4.24 1.71
CA PRO A 66 5.56 -4.33 0.52
C PRO A 66 4.11 -4.69 0.89
N PRO A 67 3.10 -4.14 0.20
CA PRO A 67 1.68 -4.30 0.55
C PRO A 67 1.24 -5.73 0.34
N TYR A 68 0.72 -6.41 1.37
CA TYR A 68 0.25 -7.81 1.26
C TYR A 68 -1.10 -7.94 0.56
N LYS A 69 -2.00 -6.97 0.77
CA LYS A 69 -3.37 -6.96 0.24
C LYS A 69 -3.69 -5.65 -0.47
N CYS A 70 -4.60 -5.72 -1.42
CA CYS A 70 -5.17 -4.54 -2.04
C CYS A 70 -5.99 -3.76 -1.01
N PRO A 71 -5.75 -2.44 -0.85
CA PRO A 71 -6.53 -1.61 0.06
C PRO A 71 -8.01 -1.55 -0.35
N LYS A 72 -8.32 -1.63 -1.66
CA LYS A 72 -9.68 -1.57 -2.21
C LYS A 72 -10.47 -2.86 -2.08
N CYS A 73 -10.04 -3.91 -2.76
CA CYS A 73 -10.85 -5.13 -2.95
C CYS A 73 -10.43 -6.31 -2.07
N ASN A 74 -9.45 -6.12 -1.17
CA ASN A 74 -8.90 -7.19 -0.31
C ASN A 74 -8.21 -8.34 -1.09
N PHE A 75 -8.01 -8.20 -2.40
CA PHE A 75 -7.17 -9.09 -3.19
C PHE A 75 -5.82 -9.28 -2.52
N THR A 76 -5.38 -10.52 -2.34
CA THR A 76 -4.06 -10.80 -1.78
C THR A 76 -3.08 -10.82 -2.93
N PHE A 77 -2.10 -9.92 -2.91
CA PHE A 77 -1.12 -9.89 -3.97
C PHE A 77 -0.34 -11.20 -3.98
N PRO A 78 -0.18 -11.85 -5.14
CA PRO A 78 0.68 -13.01 -5.26
C PRO A 78 2.13 -12.53 -5.13
N TYR A 79 2.62 -12.33 -3.90
CA TYR A 79 4.06 -12.33 -3.70
C TYR A 79 4.52 -13.75 -3.99
N SER A 80 5.00 -13.99 -5.20
CA SER A 80 6.08 -14.95 -5.29
C SER A 80 7.20 -14.38 -4.41
N MET A 81 7.74 -15.19 -3.53
CA MET A 81 8.92 -14.85 -2.75
C MET A 81 10.15 -14.81 -3.67
N ASP A 82 10.08 -14.10 -4.81
CA ASP A 82 11.16 -13.92 -5.79
C ASP A 82 12.08 -12.75 -5.42
N ARG A 83 12.38 -12.64 -4.14
CA ARG A 83 13.63 -12.05 -3.67
C ARG A 83 14.29 -13.04 -2.74
N HIS A 84 14.87 -14.09 -3.32
CA HIS A 84 15.92 -14.92 -2.71
C HIS A 84 15.83 -15.11 -1.19
N LEU A 85 14.71 -15.62 -0.68
CA LEU A 85 14.82 -16.51 0.47
C LEU A 85 15.34 -17.83 -0.09
N LYS A 86 16.67 -17.96 -0.16
CA LYS A 86 17.31 -19.27 -0.13
C LYS A 86 16.87 -19.93 1.18
N HIS A 87 15.71 -20.57 1.18
CA HIS A 87 15.43 -21.65 2.11
C HIS A 87 16.49 -22.72 1.84
N ARG A 88 17.60 -22.68 2.57
CA ARG A 88 18.38 -23.90 2.83
C ARG A 88 17.51 -24.74 3.75
N LEU A 89 16.80 -25.69 3.16
CA LEU A 89 16.45 -26.94 3.84
C LEU A 89 17.73 -27.77 4.02
#